data_AF-A0A4R4F3K8-F1
#
_entry.id   AF-A0A4R4F3K8-F1
#
_cell.length_a   1.000
_cell.length_b   1.000
_cell.length_c   1.000
_cell.angle_alpha   90.00
_cell.angle_beta   90.00
_cell.angle_gamma   90.00
#
_symmetry.space_group_name_H-M   'P 1'
#
loop_
_entity.id
_entity.type
_entity.pdbx_description
1 polymer ?
#
loop_
_entity_poly.entity_id
_entity_poly.type
_entity_poly.pdbx_seq_one_letter_code
_entity_poly.pdbx_strand_id
1 'polypeptide(L)'
;MTDATFTFRVDDDLKSKFTHAAKSRDRSGAQLLRDFMREFVNQHQVTVDNEESFRRQVEIGMDSAKAGELVPFKEVEALFAARRAASYAAEDSSE
;
A
#
# COMPACT_ATOMS: atom_id res chain seq x y z
N MET A 1 22.54 4.63 -9.00
CA MET A 1 22.00 4.95 -7.66
C MET A 1 22.47 6.36 -7.35
N THR A 2 21.58 7.33 -7.37
CA THR A 2 21.91 8.74 -7.09
C THR A 2 21.85 8.96 -5.59
N ASP A 3 23.00 9.08 -4.95
CA ASP A 3 23.07 9.40 -3.53
C ASP A 3 22.79 10.89 -3.32
N ALA A 4 21.97 11.20 -2.33
CA ALA A 4 21.65 12.57 -1.92
C ALA A 4 21.92 12.72 -0.41
N THR A 5 22.49 13.85 -0.02
CA THR A 5 22.87 14.14 1.37
C THR A 5 21.87 15.08 2.03
N PHE A 6 21.33 14.69 3.18
CA PHE A 6 20.53 15.54 4.05
C PHE A 6 21.34 15.98 5.27
N THR A 7 21.37 17.29 5.51
CA THR A 7 22.00 17.89 6.70
C THR A 7 20.95 18.68 7.46
N PHE A 8 20.76 18.38 8.74
CA PHE A 8 19.82 19.08 9.61
C PHE A 8 20.44 19.30 10.99
N ARG A 9 19.95 20.31 11.70
CA ARG A 9 20.35 20.59 13.09
C ARG A 9 19.37 19.91 14.04
N VAL A 10 19.89 19.36 15.12
CA VAL A 10 19.12 18.78 16.23
C VAL A 10 19.74 19.21 17.54
N ASP A 11 18.96 19.18 18.61
CA ASP A 11 19.47 19.32 19.96
C ASP A 11 20.49 18.22 20.27
N ASP A 12 21.56 18.58 21.00
CA ASP A 12 22.66 17.66 21.26
C ASP A 12 22.22 16.49 22.17
N ASP A 13 21.33 16.76 23.14
CA ASP A 13 20.73 15.72 23.97
C ASP A 13 19.91 14.72 23.14
N LEU A 14 19.14 15.21 22.16
CA LEU A 14 18.38 14.36 21.25
C LEU A 14 19.30 13.50 20.38
N LYS A 15 20.37 14.10 19.84
CA LYS A 15 21.39 13.36 19.07
C LYS A 15 22.01 12.24 19.90
N SER A 16 22.38 12.53 21.15
CA SER A 16 22.99 11.55 22.06
C SER A 16 22.03 10.38 22.34
N LYS A 17 20.79 10.68 22.73
CA LYS A 17 19.75 9.67 23.01
C LYS A 17 19.44 8.81 21.78
N PHE A 18 19.26 9.44 20.63
CA PHE A 18 19.00 8.73 19.37
C PHE A 18 20.16 7.82 18.97
N THR A 19 21.40 8.30 19.09
CA THR A 19 22.59 7.50 18.78
C THR A 19 22.74 6.32 19.73
N HIS A 20 22.46 6.50 21.02
CA HIS A 20 22.48 5.43 22.00
C HIS A 20 21.43 4.37 21.70
N ALA A 21 20.18 4.78 21.43
CA ALA A 21 19.10 3.88 21.07
C ALA A 21 19.31 3.16 19.72
N ALA A 22 19.99 3.78 18.77
CA ALA A 22 20.35 3.13 17.52
C ALA A 22 21.40 2.03 17.76
N LYS A 23 22.43 2.33 18.55
CA LYS A 23 23.48 1.38 18.94
C LYS A 23 22.93 0.18 19.70
N SER A 24 21.94 0.38 20.59
CA SER A 24 21.31 -0.74 21.31
C SER A 24 20.54 -1.71 20.41
N ARG A 25 20.34 -1.35 19.14
CA ARG A 25 19.70 -2.18 18.11
C ARG A 25 20.71 -2.63 17.04
N ASP A 26 22.00 -2.40 17.23
CA ASP A 26 23.08 -2.63 16.25
C ASP A 26 22.89 -1.88 14.93
N ARG A 27 22.29 -0.67 15.00
CA ARG A 27 22.05 0.19 13.83
C ARG A 27 22.70 1.55 14.01
N SER A 28 23.01 2.21 12.89
CA SER A 28 23.40 3.62 12.87
C SER A 28 22.15 4.52 12.80
N GLY A 29 22.28 5.74 13.32
CA GLY A 29 21.20 6.73 13.21
C GLY A 29 20.78 7.02 11.75
N ALA A 30 21.74 7.00 10.82
CA ALA A 30 21.46 7.18 9.39
C ALA A 30 20.65 6.01 8.80
N GLN A 31 20.83 4.78 9.27
CA GLN A 31 20.00 3.65 8.85
C GLN A 31 18.56 3.81 9.34
N LEU A 32 18.36 4.18 10.61
CA LEU A 32 17.03 4.41 11.15
C LEU A 32 16.30 5.56 10.44
N LEU A 33 17.01 6.66 10.14
CA LEU A 33 16.42 7.77 9.38
C LEU A 33 16.02 7.36 7.96
N ARG A 34 16.83 6.57 7.27
CA ARG A 34 16.48 6.07 5.93
C ARG A 34 15.27 5.15 5.98
N ASP A 35 15.19 4.27 6.97
CA ASP A 35 14.03 3.40 7.16
C ASP A 35 12.77 4.21 7.42
N PHE A 36 12.84 5.16 8.36
CA PHE A 36 11.73 6.06 8.67
C PHE A 36 11.28 6.84 7.43
N MET A 37 12.21 7.40 6.65
CA MET A 37 11.87 8.11 5.41
C MET A 37 11.15 7.20 4.41
N ARG A 38 11.60 5.95 4.23
CA ARG A 38 10.94 4.98 3.34
C ARG A 38 9.54 4.65 3.84
N GLU A 39 9.41 4.38 5.14
CA GLU A 39 8.12 4.05 5.74
C GLU A 39 7.14 5.24 5.64
N PHE A 40 7.59 6.45 5.95
CA PHE A 40 6.80 7.67 5.83
C PHE A 40 6.33 7.90 4.39
N VAL A 41 7.22 7.81 3.40
CA VAL A 41 6.85 7.94 1.98
C VAL A 41 5.86 6.85 1.58
N ASN A 42 6.10 5.60 1.96
CA ASN A 42 5.19 4.50 1.63
C ASN A 42 3.81 4.70 2.26
N GLN A 43 3.71 5.06 3.54
CA GLN A 43 2.43 5.31 4.19
C GLN A 43 1.66 6.45 3.52
N HIS A 44 2.36 7.54 3.17
CA HIS A 44 1.72 8.69 2.54
C HIS A 44 1.38 8.46 1.06
N GLN A 45 2.22 7.77 0.30
CA GLN A 45 1.93 7.41 -1.09
C GLN A 45 0.80 6.38 -1.19
N VAL A 46 0.82 5.34 -0.36
CA VAL A 46 -0.27 4.35 -0.32
C VAL A 46 -1.59 5.03 0.01
N THR A 47 -1.61 6.00 0.92
CA THR A 47 -2.85 6.72 1.27
C THR A 47 -3.35 7.59 0.11
N VAL A 48 -2.46 8.32 -0.56
CA VAL A 48 -2.81 9.21 -1.69
C VAL A 48 -3.18 8.43 -2.94
N ASP A 49 -2.38 7.43 -3.33
CA ASP A 49 -2.61 6.60 -4.50
C ASP A 49 -3.89 5.77 -4.35
N ASN A 50 -4.15 5.25 -3.14
CA ASN A 50 -5.40 4.55 -2.87
C ASN A 50 -6.59 5.50 -2.94
N GLU A 51 -6.49 6.72 -2.40
CA GLU A 51 -7.61 7.65 -2.42
C GLU A 51 -7.95 8.14 -3.84
N GLU A 52 -6.95 8.50 -4.65
CA GLU A 52 -7.18 8.91 -6.04
C GLU A 52 -7.70 7.75 -6.90
N SER A 53 -7.11 6.57 -6.76
CA SER A 53 -7.55 5.38 -7.50
C SER A 53 -8.96 4.96 -7.07
N PHE A 54 -9.26 5.01 -5.77
CA PHE A 54 -10.58 4.69 -5.24
C PHE A 54 -11.62 5.69 -5.72
N ARG A 55 -11.33 7.00 -5.66
CA ARG A 55 -12.23 8.05 -6.16
C ARG A 55 -12.54 7.85 -7.64
N ARG A 56 -11.52 7.53 -8.45
CA ARG A 56 -11.69 7.22 -9.87
C ARG A 56 -12.55 5.98 -10.11
N GLN A 57 -12.36 4.91 -9.33
CA GLN A 57 -13.18 3.70 -9.43
C GLN A 57 -14.65 3.98 -9.06
N VAL A 58 -14.90 4.81 -8.04
CA VAL A 58 -16.25 5.24 -7.65
C VAL A 58 -16.90 6.05 -8.78
N GLU A 59 -16.19 7.00 -9.39
CA GLU A 59 -16.70 7.78 -10.53
C GLU A 59 -17.07 6.89 -11.71
N ILE A 60 -16.20 5.94 -12.08
CA ILE A 60 -16.48 4.95 -13.13
C ILE A 60 -17.74 4.15 -12.82
N GLY A 61 -17.89 3.65 -11.58
CA GLY A 61 -19.08 2.90 -11.16
C GLY A 61 -20.36 3.74 -11.19
N MET A 62 -20.29 4.99 -10.74
CA MET A 62 -21.40 5.94 -10.79
C MET A 62 -21.82 6.27 -12.23
N ASP A 63 -20.85 6.47 -13.13
CA ASP A 63 -21.14 6.81 -14.52
C ASP A 63 -21.68 5.61 -15.31
N SER A 64 -21.16 4.41 -15.05
CA SER A 64 -21.72 3.15 -15.58
C SER A 64 -23.16 2.93 -15.11
N ALA A 65 -23.44 3.19 -13.82
CA ALA A 65 -24.80 3.13 -13.28
C ALA A 65 -25.74 4.15 -13.94
N LYS A 66 -25.29 5.40 -14.12
CA LYS A 66 -26.06 6.44 -14.82
C LYS A 66 -26.31 6.10 -16.29
N ALA A 67 -25.35 5.45 -16.95
CA ALA A 67 -25.48 4.96 -18.32
C ALA A 67 -26.39 3.72 -18.44
N GLY A 68 -26.84 3.15 -17.32
CA GLY A 68 -27.70 1.96 -17.29
C GLY A 68 -26.95 0.65 -17.51
N GLU A 69 -25.62 0.66 -17.47
CA GLU A 69 -24.75 -0.53 -17.62
C GLU A 69 -24.67 -1.35 -16.32
N LEU A 70 -25.82 -1.55 -15.67
CA LEU A 70 -25.93 -2.30 -14.43
C LEU A 70 -26.15 -3.79 -14.71
N VAL A 71 -25.42 -4.64 -13.99
CA VAL A 71 -25.63 -6.09 -14.05
C VAL A 71 -26.58 -6.52 -12.93
N PRO A 72 -27.66 -7.27 -13.22
CA PRO A 72 -28.55 -7.79 -12.20
C PRO A 72 -27.84 -8.69 -11.19
N PHE A 73 -28.22 -8.58 -9.91
CA PHE A 73 -27.64 -9.36 -8.81
C PHE A 73 -27.54 -10.87 -9.12
N LYS A 74 -28.60 -11.46 -9.68
CA LYS A 74 -28.63 -12.89 -10.00
C LYS A 74 -27.58 -13.31 -11.02
N GLU A 75 -27.26 -12.45 -11.99
CA GLU A 75 -26.25 -12.72 -13.01
C GLU A 75 -24.83 -12.61 -12.44
N VAL A 76 -24.61 -11.63 -11.54
CA VAL A 76 -23.36 -11.51 -10.79
C VAL A 76 -23.12 -12.77 -9.95
N GLU A 77 -24.11 -13.21 -9.17
CA GLU A 77 -24.01 -14.40 -8.34
C GLU A 77 -23.70 -15.67 -9.16
N ALA A 78 -24.38 -15.85 -10.30
CA ALA A 78 -24.13 -16.99 -11.18
C ALA A 78 -22.70 -16.98 -11.74
N LEU A 79 -22.21 -15.81 -12.18
CA LEU A 79 -20.86 -15.65 -12.70
C LEU A 79 -19.81 -15.97 -11.64
N PHE A 80 -19.96 -15.43 -10.43
CA PHE A 80 -18.99 -15.65 -9.35
C PHE A 80 -19.06 -17.07 -8.78
N ALA A 81 -20.24 -17.70 -8.76
CA ALA A 81 -20.37 -19.12 -8.43
C ALA A 81 -19.59 -20.01 -9.43
N ALA A 82 -19.73 -19.73 -10.74
CA ALA A 82 -18.99 -20.45 -11.77
C ALA A 82 -17.47 -20.24 -11.66
N ARG A 83 -17.01 -19.02 -11.38
CA ARG A 83 -15.59 -18.72 -11.16
C ARG A 83 -15.01 -19.49 -9.98
N ARG A 84 -15.71 -19.51 -8.84
CA ARG A 84 -15.27 -20.26 -7.65
C ARG A 84 -15.19 -21.76 -7.94
N ALA A 85 -16.20 -22.33 -8.58
CA ALA A 85 -16.20 -23.74 -8.97
C ALA A 85 -15.02 -24.08 -9.90
N ALA A 86 -14.68 -23.21 -10.84
CA ALA A 86 -13.52 -23.38 -11.71
C ALA A 86 -12.19 -23.30 -10.95
N SER A 87 -12.06 -22.39 -9.98
CA SER A 87 -10.87 -22.33 -9.11
C SER A 87 -10.67 -23.62 -8.32
N TYR A 88 -11.74 -24.16 -7.72
CA TYR A 88 -11.66 -25.44 -6.99
C TYR A 88 -11.32 -26.62 -7.90
N ALA A 89 -11.92 -26.69 -9.10
CA ALA A 89 -11.62 -27.75 -10.06
C ALA A 89 -10.17 -27.68 -10.60
N ALA A 90 -9.57 -26.48 -10.68
CA ALA A 90 -8.18 -26.33 -11.08
C ALA A 90 -7.20 -26.76 -9.98
N GLU A 91 -7.53 -26.55 -8.71
CA GLU A 91 -6.75 -27.04 -7.57
C GLU A 91 -6.79 -28.57 -7.47
N ASP A 92 -7.98 -29.18 -7.66
CA ASP A 92 -8.19 -30.64 -7.60
C ASP A 92 -7.58 -31.40 -8.80
N SER A 93 -7.37 -30.72 -9.93
CA SER A 93 -6.68 -31.28 -11.11
C SER A 93 -5.15 -31.13 -11.05
N SER A 94 -4.62 -30.48 -10.00
CA SER A 94 -3.19 -30.22 -9.82
C SER A 94 -2.52 -31.18 -8.82
N GLU A 95 -3.25 -32.18 -8.33
CA GLU A 95 -2.82 -33.25 -7.40
C GLU A 95 -2.85 -34.62 -8.10
#